data_AF-A0A2A3IXR5-F1
#
_entry.id   AF-A0A2A3IXR5-F1
#
_cell.length_a   1.000
_cell.length_b   1.000
_cell.length_c   1.000
_cell.angle_alpha   90.00
_cell.angle_beta   90.00
_cell.angle_gamma   90.00
#
_symmetry.space_group_name_H-M   'P 1'
#
loop_
_entity.id
_entity.type
_entity.pdbx_description
1 polymer ?
#
loop_
_entity_poly.entity_id
_entity_poly.type
_entity_poly.pdbx_seq_one_letter_code
_entity_poly.pdbx_strand_id
1 'polypeptide(L)'
;MASEPSPQMSVELSRRAGHYAAAVAECLLEADLPVTGIQSCGPWRDTDGEYLDVEAAISFSQAFQDQHGGGDSGLHWAATSGWCLYTAGKEDRYLSGVRWPGAGLLPEPRLVAAFVEAFRLDPARAGSSEQPSYRQEGHDFPMLLDSLAPYLPAQPYLFEEPQVRFADLHRRAYENRVRRALVSRASDPLTHLYLRQGELTALLHLLEYTESTNPSALNRLLSADLSARAGQPPEAAETHKRALQEADHRRRQEP
;
A
#
# COMPACT_ATOMS: atom_id res chain seq x y z
N MET A 1 -28.08 25.45 -4.94
CA MET A 1 -26.60 25.55 -4.81
C MET A 1 -26.20 24.71 -3.62
N ALA A 2 -25.27 23.77 -3.79
CA ALA A 2 -24.72 23.01 -2.67
C ALA A 2 -24.04 23.98 -1.69
N SER A 3 -24.40 23.90 -0.41
CA SER A 3 -23.77 24.71 0.63
C SER A 3 -22.44 24.09 1.02
N GLU A 4 -21.39 24.91 1.13
CA GLU A 4 -20.10 24.42 1.58
C GLU A 4 -20.20 23.87 3.01
N PRO A 5 -19.59 22.71 3.28
CA PRO A 5 -19.55 22.17 4.62
C PRO A 5 -18.74 23.08 5.53
N SER A 6 -19.09 23.09 6.83
CA SER A 6 -18.30 23.81 7.82
C SER A 6 -16.83 23.34 7.80
N PRO A 7 -15.84 24.20 8.15
CA PRO A 7 -14.43 23.81 8.16
C PRO A 7 -14.14 22.55 9.00
N GLN A 8 -14.85 22.39 10.12
CA GLN A 8 -14.74 21.21 10.98
C GLN A 8 -15.22 19.93 10.27
N MET A 9 -16.36 20.01 9.58
CA MET A 9 -16.88 18.91 8.76
C MET A 9 -15.90 18.55 7.64
N SER A 10 -15.30 19.54 6.99
CA SER A 10 -14.33 19.30 5.93
C SER A 10 -13.08 18.56 6.40
N VAL A 11 -12.49 19.01 7.49
CA VAL A 11 -11.33 18.32 8.11
C VAL A 11 -11.70 16.89 8.49
N GLU A 12 -12.86 16.69 9.10
CA GLU A 12 -13.28 15.37 9.57
C GLU A 12 -13.62 14.42 8.42
N LEU A 13 -14.19 14.90 7.32
CA LEU A 13 -14.42 14.13 6.10
C LEU A 13 -13.11 13.70 5.44
N SER A 14 -12.16 14.62 5.23
CA SER A 14 -10.83 14.31 4.69
C SER A 14 -10.11 13.27 5.56
N ARG A 15 -10.17 13.44 6.88
CA ARG A 15 -9.56 12.51 7.85
C ARG A 15 -10.17 11.13 7.78
N ARG A 16 -11.50 11.00 7.80
CA ARG A 16 -12.19 9.71 7.72
C ARG A 16 -12.01 9.03 6.37
N ALA A 17 -12.03 9.77 5.26
CA ALA A 17 -11.70 9.25 3.94
C ALA A 17 -10.26 8.70 3.90
N GLY A 18 -9.31 9.40 4.52
CA GLY A 18 -7.94 8.91 4.66
C GLY A 18 -7.85 7.62 5.49
N HIS A 19 -8.60 7.49 6.57
CA HIS A 19 -8.65 6.24 7.34
C HIS A 19 -9.30 5.08 6.58
N TYR A 20 -10.30 5.37 5.76
CA TYR A 20 -10.85 4.39 4.84
C TYR A 20 -9.82 3.94 3.79
N ALA A 21 -9.07 4.87 3.18
CA ALA A 21 -7.95 4.53 2.31
C ALA A 21 -6.86 3.71 3.03
N ALA A 22 -6.56 4.03 4.30
CA ALA A 22 -5.64 3.23 5.11
C ALA A 22 -6.15 1.80 5.35
N ALA A 23 -7.46 1.61 5.57
CA ALA A 23 -8.07 0.28 5.73
C ALA A 23 -8.03 -0.53 4.43
N VAL A 24 -8.23 0.11 3.27
CA VAL A 24 -8.03 -0.50 1.95
C VAL A 24 -6.56 -0.86 1.74
N ALA A 25 -5.64 0.05 2.05
CA ALA A 25 -4.21 -0.17 1.96
C ALA A 25 -3.74 -1.34 2.83
N GLU A 26 -4.31 -1.54 4.01
CA GLU A 26 -4.06 -2.71 4.86
C GLU A 26 -4.35 -4.02 4.12
N CYS A 27 -5.54 -4.14 3.53
CA CYS A 27 -5.92 -5.34 2.77
C CYS A 27 -5.05 -5.55 1.52
N LEU A 28 -4.67 -4.46 0.82
CA LEU A 28 -3.74 -4.53 -0.31
C LEU A 28 -2.35 -5.02 0.12
N LEU A 29 -1.86 -4.51 1.25
CA LEU A 29 -0.56 -4.92 1.81
C LEU A 29 -0.57 -6.39 2.25
N GLU A 30 -1.66 -6.86 2.85
CA GLU A 30 -1.87 -8.27 3.22
C GLU A 30 -1.88 -9.20 2.00
N ALA A 31 -2.43 -8.74 0.86
CA ALA A 31 -2.42 -9.42 -0.43
C ALA A 31 -1.08 -9.32 -1.20
N ASP A 32 -0.02 -8.89 -0.50
CA ASP A 32 1.32 -8.70 -1.07
C ASP A 32 1.38 -7.69 -2.24
N LEU A 33 0.44 -6.74 -2.32
CA LEU A 33 0.45 -5.67 -3.31
C LEU A 33 1.40 -4.52 -2.88
N PRO A 34 2.06 -3.84 -3.84
CA PRO A 34 3.13 -2.90 -3.55
C PRO A 34 2.61 -1.46 -3.37
N VAL A 35 1.81 -1.24 -2.33
CA VAL A 35 1.29 0.10 -1.97
C VAL A 35 2.42 0.97 -1.42
N THR A 36 2.51 2.23 -1.86
CA THR A 36 3.57 3.18 -1.48
C THR A 36 3.06 4.39 -0.71
N GLY A 37 1.78 4.74 -0.84
CA GLY A 37 1.23 5.92 -0.19
C GLY A 37 -0.29 5.94 -0.20
N ILE A 38 -0.85 6.75 0.70
CA ILE A 38 -2.25 7.14 0.71
C ILE A 38 -2.37 8.65 0.74
N GLN A 39 -3.44 9.16 0.15
CA GLN A 39 -3.82 10.57 0.19
C GLN A 39 -5.32 10.68 0.40
N SER A 40 -5.75 11.76 1.02
CA SER A 40 -7.16 12.14 1.07
C SER A 40 -7.28 13.65 1.05
N CYS A 41 -8.37 14.12 0.49
CA CYS A 41 -8.69 15.53 0.42
C CYS A 41 -10.19 15.74 0.50
N GLY A 42 -10.54 16.99 0.79
CA GLY A 42 -11.88 17.51 0.57
C GLY A 42 -12.69 17.77 1.84
N PRO A 43 -13.92 18.27 1.66
CA PRO A 43 -14.51 18.73 0.39
C PRO A 43 -13.70 19.88 -0.22
N TRP A 44 -13.29 19.74 -1.48
CA TRP A 44 -12.48 20.74 -2.19
C TRP A 44 -13.13 21.04 -3.54
N ARG A 45 -12.99 22.29 -3.99
CA ARG A 45 -13.42 22.68 -5.33
C ARG A 45 -12.31 22.40 -6.33
N ASP A 46 -12.64 21.77 -7.45
CA ASP A 46 -11.74 21.75 -8.59
C ASP A 46 -11.45 23.18 -9.11
N THR A 47 -10.44 23.30 -9.96
CA THR A 47 -9.97 24.61 -10.48
C THR A 47 -11.07 25.39 -11.20
N ASP A 48 -12.04 24.68 -11.78
CA ASP A 48 -13.15 25.24 -12.54
C ASP A 48 -14.38 25.52 -11.65
N GLY A 49 -14.35 25.08 -10.38
CA GLY A 49 -15.37 25.31 -9.37
C GLY A 49 -16.64 24.46 -9.54
N GLU A 50 -16.61 23.50 -10.45
CA GLU A 50 -17.73 22.65 -10.85
C GLU A 50 -17.87 21.41 -9.97
N TYR A 51 -16.76 20.91 -9.40
CA TYR A 51 -16.75 19.74 -8.53
C TYR A 51 -16.43 20.10 -7.08
N LEU A 52 -17.31 19.77 -6.13
CA LEU A 52 -17.14 19.90 -4.69
C LEU A 52 -17.35 18.55 -3.99
N ASP A 53 -16.27 17.81 -3.76
CA ASP A 53 -16.37 16.57 -3.01
C ASP A 53 -15.11 16.10 -2.28
N VAL A 54 -15.26 14.99 -1.55
CA VAL A 54 -14.23 14.29 -0.79
C VAL A 54 -13.63 13.18 -1.65
N GLU A 55 -12.32 13.07 -1.63
CA GLU A 55 -11.60 12.05 -2.38
C GLU A 55 -10.50 11.40 -1.55
N ALA A 56 -10.07 10.23 -1.99
CA ALA A 56 -8.89 9.56 -1.49
C ALA A 56 -8.15 8.83 -2.61
N ALA A 57 -6.86 8.61 -2.42
CA ALA A 57 -6.04 7.91 -3.39
C ALA A 57 -5.06 6.96 -2.71
N ILE A 58 -4.70 5.89 -3.42
CA ILE A 58 -3.66 4.94 -3.03
C ILE A 58 -2.69 4.79 -4.20
N SER A 59 -1.41 5.00 -3.91
CA SER A 59 -0.33 4.89 -4.89
C SER A 59 0.35 3.52 -4.81
N PHE A 60 0.80 3.03 -5.96
CA PHE A 60 1.59 1.80 -6.06
C PHE A 60 3.06 2.10 -6.37
N SER A 61 3.93 1.09 -6.29
CA SER A 61 5.34 1.23 -6.65
C SER A 61 5.54 1.42 -8.15
N GLN A 62 6.60 2.12 -8.55
CA GLN A 62 6.93 2.31 -9.97
C GLN A 62 7.00 0.98 -10.73
N ALA A 63 7.54 -0.07 -10.11
CA ALA A 63 7.61 -1.40 -10.73
C ALA A 63 6.22 -1.99 -11.05
N PHE A 64 5.21 -1.72 -10.22
CA PHE A 64 3.83 -2.10 -10.50
C PHE A 64 3.24 -1.26 -11.63
N GLN A 65 3.49 0.05 -11.62
CA GLN A 65 3.03 0.95 -12.68
C GLN A 65 3.63 0.59 -14.05
N ASP A 66 4.91 0.24 -14.09
CA ASP A 66 5.63 -0.19 -15.30
C ASP A 66 5.07 -1.47 -15.91
N GLN A 67 4.57 -2.40 -15.09
CA GLN A 67 3.90 -3.62 -15.57
C GLN A 67 2.56 -3.34 -16.27
N HIS A 68 1.97 -2.17 -16.01
CA HIS A 68 0.63 -1.80 -16.46
C HIS A 68 0.61 -0.54 -17.36
N GLY A 69 1.70 -0.28 -18.08
CA GLY A 69 1.76 0.77 -19.11
C GLY A 69 2.76 1.90 -18.84
N GLY A 70 3.46 1.88 -17.69
CA GLY A 70 4.62 2.73 -17.39
C GLY A 70 4.32 4.23 -17.26
N GLY A 71 3.06 4.62 -17.17
CA GLY A 71 2.65 5.93 -16.68
C GLY A 71 2.10 5.83 -15.26
N ASP A 72 1.32 6.83 -14.84
CA ASP A 72 0.76 6.84 -13.48
C ASP A 72 -0.36 5.81 -13.32
N SER A 73 -0.34 5.04 -12.23
CA SER A 73 -1.47 4.19 -11.87
C SER A 73 -1.64 4.12 -10.36
N GLY A 74 -2.90 4.04 -9.97
CA GLY A 74 -3.31 4.08 -8.59
C GLY A 74 -4.78 3.71 -8.44
N LEU A 75 -5.21 3.67 -7.18
CA LEU A 75 -6.63 3.67 -6.86
C LEU A 75 -7.05 5.09 -6.52
N HIS A 76 -8.19 5.50 -7.04
CA HIS A 76 -8.86 6.75 -6.67
C HIS A 76 -10.24 6.42 -6.14
N TRP A 77 -10.61 7.05 -5.04
CA TRP A 77 -11.94 6.99 -4.47
C TRP A 77 -12.55 8.37 -4.55
N ALA A 78 -13.68 8.48 -5.24
CA ALA A 78 -14.51 9.67 -5.21
C ALA A 78 -15.77 9.39 -4.40
N ALA A 79 -16.17 10.34 -3.55
CA ALA A 79 -17.38 10.21 -2.75
C ALA A 79 -18.70 10.23 -3.56
N THR A 80 -18.63 10.30 -4.89
CA THR A 80 -19.74 10.13 -5.84
C THR A 80 -19.78 8.74 -6.48
N SER A 81 -18.62 8.16 -6.81
CA SER A 81 -18.50 6.96 -7.67
C SER A 81 -17.75 5.79 -7.03
N GLY A 82 -17.29 5.94 -5.79
CA GLY A 82 -16.54 4.91 -5.08
C GLY A 82 -15.13 4.74 -5.63
N TRP A 83 -14.55 3.55 -5.44
CA TRP A 83 -13.19 3.25 -5.90
C TRP A 83 -13.15 2.99 -7.40
N CYS A 84 -12.09 3.46 -8.04
CA CYS A 84 -11.66 3.04 -9.35
C CYS A 84 -10.15 2.78 -9.34
N LEU A 85 -9.70 1.94 -10.26
CA LEU A 85 -8.29 1.84 -10.62
C LEU A 85 -8.10 2.61 -11.91
N TYR A 86 -7.13 3.52 -11.93
CA TYR A 86 -6.75 4.25 -13.12
C TYR A 86 -5.36 3.81 -13.58
N THR A 87 -5.20 3.72 -14.90
CA THR A 87 -3.90 3.60 -15.56
C THR A 87 -3.81 4.71 -16.59
N ALA A 88 -2.92 5.68 -16.37
CA ALA A 88 -2.59 6.69 -17.34
C ALA A 88 -1.40 6.20 -18.18
N GLY A 89 -1.55 6.17 -19.50
CA GLY A 89 -0.40 6.02 -20.40
C GLY A 89 0.49 7.26 -20.34
N LYS A 90 1.77 7.14 -20.71
CA LYS A 90 2.70 8.30 -20.76
C LYS A 90 2.23 9.44 -21.65
N GLU A 91 1.36 9.15 -22.63
CA GLU A 91 0.89 10.09 -23.64
C GLU A 91 -0.59 10.50 -23.47
N ASP A 92 -1.34 9.84 -22.57
CA ASP A 92 -2.79 10.01 -22.45
C ASP A 92 -3.20 10.80 -21.21
N ARG A 93 -4.07 11.79 -21.42
CA ARG A 93 -4.71 12.56 -20.34
C ARG A 93 -5.78 11.71 -19.64
N TYR A 94 -5.39 11.13 -18.51
CA TYR A 94 -6.22 10.77 -17.34
C TYR A 94 -7.39 9.78 -17.45
N LEU A 95 -7.91 9.33 -18.61
CA LEU A 95 -9.20 8.60 -18.61
C LEU A 95 -9.35 7.35 -19.51
N SER A 96 -8.37 6.98 -20.33
CA SER A 96 -8.54 5.85 -21.29
C SER A 96 -8.47 4.44 -20.66
N GLY A 97 -8.12 4.31 -19.37
CA GLY A 97 -7.89 3.03 -18.69
C GLY A 97 -8.60 2.85 -17.34
N VAL A 98 -9.59 3.68 -16.99
CA VAL A 98 -10.23 3.60 -15.67
C VAL A 98 -11.17 2.40 -15.59
N ARG A 99 -11.06 1.67 -14.48
CA ARG A 99 -11.87 0.48 -14.17
C ARG A 99 -12.51 0.62 -12.79
N TRP A 100 -13.80 0.33 -12.70
CA TRP A 100 -14.54 0.32 -11.44
C TRP A 100 -14.88 -1.12 -11.01
N PRO A 101 -14.80 -1.45 -9.71
CA PRO A 101 -15.26 -2.73 -9.19
C PRO A 101 -16.80 -2.83 -9.16
N GLY A 102 -17.53 -1.71 -9.24
CA GLY A 102 -19.00 -1.71 -9.20
C GLY A 102 -19.60 -2.16 -7.85
N ALA A 103 -18.84 -2.06 -6.76
CA ALA A 103 -19.18 -2.64 -5.46
C ALA A 103 -19.81 -1.62 -4.47
N GLY A 104 -20.39 -0.53 -4.96
CA GLY A 104 -20.94 0.55 -4.13
C GLY A 104 -19.94 1.66 -3.81
N LEU A 105 -20.40 2.63 -3.00
CA LEU A 105 -19.63 3.81 -2.63
C LEU A 105 -18.50 3.49 -1.63
N LEU A 106 -18.80 2.68 -0.62
CA LEU A 106 -17.87 2.26 0.44
C LEU A 106 -17.80 0.73 0.49
N PRO A 107 -17.30 0.07 -0.57
CA PRO A 107 -17.14 -1.38 -0.56
C PRO A 107 -16.22 -1.82 0.59
N GLU A 108 -16.45 -3.03 1.09
CA GLU A 108 -15.55 -3.66 2.05
C GLU A 108 -14.10 -3.64 1.52
N PRO A 109 -13.10 -3.25 2.33
CA PRO A 109 -11.71 -3.11 1.90
C PRO A 109 -11.12 -4.32 1.16
N ARG A 110 -11.53 -5.53 1.57
CA ARG A 110 -11.12 -6.79 0.94
C ARG A 110 -11.63 -6.95 -0.49
N LEU A 111 -12.80 -6.40 -0.82
CA LEU A 111 -13.34 -6.43 -2.19
C LEU A 111 -12.52 -5.54 -3.11
N VAL A 112 -12.03 -4.39 -2.60
CA VAL A 112 -11.12 -3.52 -3.36
C VAL A 112 -9.79 -4.23 -3.61
N ALA A 113 -9.24 -4.91 -2.60
CA ALA A 113 -8.01 -5.69 -2.77
C ALA A 113 -8.18 -6.82 -3.80
N ALA A 114 -9.26 -7.60 -3.70
CA ALA A 114 -9.56 -8.66 -4.67
C ALA A 114 -9.73 -8.12 -6.10
N PHE A 115 -10.31 -6.92 -6.25
CA PHE A 115 -10.41 -6.25 -7.53
C PHE A 115 -9.02 -5.90 -8.11
N VAL A 116 -8.10 -5.36 -7.29
CA VAL A 116 -6.73 -5.07 -7.75
C VAL A 116 -5.97 -6.35 -8.11
N GLU A 117 -6.16 -7.44 -7.36
CA GLU A 117 -5.58 -8.74 -7.71
C GLU A 117 -6.12 -9.28 -9.04
N ALA A 118 -7.43 -9.18 -9.26
CA ALA A 118 -8.06 -9.56 -10.53
C ALA A 118 -7.53 -8.70 -11.68
N PHE A 119 -7.37 -7.38 -11.46
CA PHE A 119 -6.78 -6.48 -12.43
C PHE A 119 -5.32 -6.84 -12.75
N ARG A 120 -4.52 -7.18 -11.75
CA ARG A 120 -3.12 -7.63 -11.95
C ARG A 120 -3.03 -8.86 -12.87
N LEU A 121 -4.03 -9.74 -12.82
CA LEU A 121 -4.09 -10.97 -13.62
C LEU A 121 -4.66 -10.75 -15.03
N ASP A 122 -5.74 -9.97 -15.15
CA ASP A 122 -6.40 -9.68 -16.42
C ASP A 122 -6.96 -8.24 -16.44
N PRO A 123 -6.12 -7.23 -16.78
CA PRO A 123 -6.52 -5.83 -16.82
C PRO A 123 -7.69 -5.53 -17.78
N ALA A 124 -7.84 -6.34 -18.82
CA ALA A 124 -8.84 -6.11 -19.86
C ALA A 124 -10.25 -6.48 -19.39
N ARG A 125 -10.37 -7.45 -18.48
CA ARG A 125 -11.66 -7.98 -17.98
C ARG A 125 -11.99 -7.58 -16.55
N ALA A 126 -11.04 -7.03 -15.81
CA ALA A 126 -11.29 -6.64 -14.43
C ALA A 126 -12.18 -5.38 -14.35
N GLY A 127 -13.32 -5.53 -13.66
CA GLY A 127 -14.25 -4.44 -13.40
C GLY A 127 -15.01 -3.95 -14.64
N SER A 128 -15.55 -2.75 -14.54
CA SER A 128 -16.32 -2.08 -15.59
C SER A 128 -15.60 -0.82 -16.07
N SER A 129 -15.75 -0.46 -17.35
CA SER A 129 -15.42 0.89 -17.86
C SER A 129 -16.48 1.94 -17.53
N GLU A 130 -17.67 1.52 -17.11
CA GLU A 130 -18.77 2.45 -16.83
C GLU A 130 -18.63 2.99 -15.40
N GLN A 131 -18.49 4.32 -15.29
CA GLN A 131 -18.44 5.00 -14.00
C GLN A 131 -19.82 4.89 -13.31
N PRO A 132 -19.89 4.28 -12.12
CA PRO A 132 -21.11 4.27 -11.34
C PRO A 132 -21.34 5.63 -10.67
N SER A 133 -22.60 5.93 -10.35
CA SER A 133 -23.00 7.11 -9.59
C SER A 133 -23.86 6.69 -8.40
N TYR A 134 -23.31 6.80 -7.20
CA TYR A 134 -23.95 6.36 -5.95
C TYR A 134 -24.47 7.52 -5.11
N ARG A 135 -23.90 8.72 -5.27
CA ARG A 135 -24.28 9.91 -4.53
C ARG A 135 -24.13 11.14 -5.40
N GLN A 136 -25.01 12.13 -5.19
CA GLN A 136 -24.86 13.44 -5.80
C GLN A 136 -23.74 14.22 -5.13
N GLU A 137 -22.87 14.80 -5.95
CA GLU A 137 -21.77 15.66 -5.53
C GLU A 137 -22.26 16.83 -4.66
N GLY A 138 -21.50 17.21 -3.64
CA GLY A 138 -21.82 18.35 -2.76
C GLY A 138 -23.01 18.14 -1.81
N HIS A 139 -23.63 16.95 -1.76
CA HIS A 139 -24.84 16.66 -0.95
C HIS A 139 -24.58 15.60 0.11
N ASP A 140 -25.40 15.50 1.15
CA ASP A 140 -25.37 14.39 2.14
C ASP A 140 -24.02 14.17 2.89
N PHE A 141 -23.21 15.22 3.04
CA PHE A 141 -21.95 15.16 3.80
C PHE A 141 -22.06 14.55 5.21
N PRO A 142 -23.10 14.87 6.03
CA PRO A 142 -23.26 14.23 7.34
C PRO A 142 -23.44 12.71 7.24
N MET A 143 -24.22 12.24 6.26
CA MET A 143 -24.46 10.81 6.05
C MET A 143 -23.20 10.10 5.57
N LEU A 144 -22.42 10.74 4.69
CA LEU A 144 -21.11 10.24 4.26
C LEU A 144 -20.16 10.12 5.46
N LEU A 145 -20.14 11.12 6.33
CA LEU A 145 -19.29 11.13 7.52
C LEU A 145 -19.63 9.96 8.45
N ASP A 146 -20.92 9.72 8.70
CA ASP A 146 -21.40 8.59 9.52
C ASP A 146 -21.05 7.25 8.87
N SER A 147 -21.19 7.15 7.55
CA SER A 147 -20.87 5.92 6.80
C SER A 147 -19.38 5.57 6.81
N LEU A 148 -18.50 6.57 6.97
CA LEU A 148 -17.05 6.36 7.09
C LEU A 148 -16.60 6.03 8.53
N ALA A 149 -17.46 6.23 9.54
CA ALA A 149 -17.12 5.99 10.94
C ALA A 149 -16.55 4.58 11.23
N PRO A 150 -17.04 3.49 10.61
CA PRO A 150 -16.53 2.14 10.86
C PRO A 150 -15.05 1.94 10.51
N TYR A 151 -14.47 2.79 9.65
CA TYR A 151 -13.08 2.66 9.19
C TYR A 151 -12.07 3.39 10.08
N LEU A 152 -12.55 4.09 11.11
CA LEU A 152 -11.68 4.67 12.13
C LEU A 152 -10.90 3.55 12.86
N PRO A 153 -9.62 3.79 13.20
CA PRO A 153 -8.85 2.82 13.95
C PRO A 153 -9.44 2.60 15.35
N ALA A 154 -9.32 1.38 15.88
CA ALA A 154 -9.82 1.04 17.22
C ALA A 154 -9.22 1.92 18.34
N GLN A 155 -8.04 2.51 18.10
CA GLN A 155 -7.39 3.47 18.99
C GLN A 155 -7.17 4.80 18.25
N PRO A 156 -8.19 5.67 18.15
CA PRO A 156 -8.13 6.91 17.38
C PRO A 156 -7.03 7.87 17.82
N TYR A 157 -6.68 7.88 19.10
CA TYR A 157 -5.68 8.78 19.67
C TYR A 157 -4.23 8.46 19.26
N LEU A 158 -3.93 7.20 18.88
CA LEU A 158 -2.61 6.84 18.36
C LEU A 158 -2.45 7.17 16.88
N PHE A 159 -3.58 7.34 16.19
CA PHE A 159 -3.67 7.42 14.75
C PHE A 159 -4.63 8.53 14.37
N GLU A 160 -4.38 9.74 14.90
CA GLU A 160 -5.18 10.91 14.56
C GLU A 160 -5.05 11.23 13.06
N GLU A 161 -3.83 11.11 12.54
CA GLU A 161 -3.52 11.26 11.12
C GLU A 161 -3.53 9.91 10.39
N PRO A 162 -4.28 9.78 9.29
CA PRO A 162 -4.29 8.56 8.46
C PRO A 162 -2.90 8.12 7.98
N GLN A 163 -2.01 9.06 7.69
CA GLN A 163 -0.65 8.82 7.22
C GLN A 163 0.19 8.09 8.27
N VAL A 164 0.01 8.41 9.55
CA VAL A 164 0.69 7.72 10.66
C VAL A 164 0.22 6.27 10.75
N ARG A 165 -1.09 6.02 10.63
CA ARG A 165 -1.65 4.66 10.56
C ARG A 165 -1.07 3.88 9.38
N PHE A 166 -1.07 4.49 8.19
CA PHE A 166 -0.53 3.86 7.00
C PHE A 166 0.95 3.53 7.14
N ALA A 167 1.78 4.44 7.66
CA ALA A 167 3.20 4.20 7.86
C ALA A 167 3.47 2.98 8.76
N ASP A 168 2.69 2.82 9.84
CA ASP A 168 2.80 1.64 10.71
C ASP A 168 2.35 0.35 10.01
N LEU A 169 1.22 0.38 9.28
CA LEU A 169 0.75 -0.77 8.49
C LEU A 169 1.78 -1.18 7.42
N HIS A 170 2.29 -0.21 6.67
CA HIS A 170 3.30 -0.41 5.64
C HIS A 170 4.58 -1.01 6.22
N ARG A 171 5.08 -0.46 7.33
CA ARG A 171 6.24 -0.99 8.04
C ARG A 171 6.03 -2.46 8.46
N ARG A 172 4.91 -2.77 9.13
CA ARG A 172 4.59 -4.14 9.58
C ARG A 172 4.48 -5.11 8.41
N ALA A 173 3.83 -4.70 7.33
CA ALA A 173 3.67 -5.53 6.14
C ALA A 173 5.04 -5.89 5.53
N TYR A 174 5.93 -4.91 5.35
CA TYR A 174 7.25 -5.15 4.78
C TYR A 174 8.17 -5.93 5.73
N GLU A 175 8.14 -5.66 7.05
CA GLU A 175 8.84 -6.48 8.04
C GLU A 175 8.37 -7.94 7.99
N ASN A 176 7.06 -8.17 7.87
CA ASN A 176 6.49 -9.50 7.74
C ASN A 176 6.94 -10.17 6.44
N ARG A 177 6.95 -9.46 5.30
CA ARG A 177 7.44 -9.96 4.01
C ARG A 177 8.91 -10.38 4.09
N VAL A 178 9.77 -9.51 4.64
CA VAL A 178 11.21 -9.79 4.83
C VAL A 178 11.38 -11.01 5.75
N ARG A 179 10.67 -11.06 6.88
CA ARG A 179 10.74 -12.22 7.80
C ARG A 179 10.29 -13.51 7.12
N ARG A 180 9.20 -13.50 6.34
CA ARG A 180 8.75 -14.67 5.57
C ARG A 180 9.79 -15.13 4.57
N ALA A 181 10.45 -14.20 3.87
CA ALA A 181 11.50 -14.51 2.90
C ALA A 181 12.76 -15.10 3.57
N LEU A 182 13.21 -14.53 4.69
CA LEU A 182 14.41 -14.99 5.39
C LEU A 182 14.21 -16.32 6.14
N VAL A 183 13.02 -16.55 6.68
CA VAL A 183 12.72 -17.71 7.55
C VAL A 183 11.86 -18.75 6.84
N SER A 184 11.74 -18.67 5.51
CA SER A 184 10.99 -19.67 4.73
C SER A 184 11.49 -21.08 5.06
N ARG A 185 10.53 -21.95 5.44
CA ARG A 185 10.78 -23.37 5.75
C ARG A 185 10.70 -24.24 4.50
N ALA A 186 10.28 -23.67 3.38
CA ALA A 186 10.34 -24.38 2.11
C ALA A 186 11.81 -24.59 1.72
N SER A 187 12.06 -25.63 0.93
CA SER A 187 13.35 -25.84 0.26
C SER A 187 13.50 -24.76 -0.81
N ASP A 188 13.82 -23.53 -0.40
CA ASP A 188 14.09 -22.45 -1.34
C ASP A 188 15.35 -22.83 -2.15
N PRO A 189 15.29 -22.81 -3.49
CA PRO A 189 16.45 -23.11 -4.31
C PRO A 189 17.54 -22.06 -4.05
N LEU A 190 18.79 -22.51 -3.96
CA LEU A 190 19.94 -21.61 -3.93
C LEU A 190 20.10 -20.96 -5.32
N THR A 191 20.04 -19.64 -5.35
CA THR A 191 20.30 -18.85 -6.56
C THR A 191 21.73 -18.34 -6.53
N HIS A 192 22.50 -18.65 -7.57
CA HIS A 192 23.82 -18.08 -7.77
C HIS A 192 23.71 -16.67 -8.35
N LEU A 193 24.15 -15.67 -7.58
CA LEU A 193 24.22 -14.27 -8.01
C LEU A 193 25.69 -13.86 -8.07
N TYR A 194 26.17 -13.45 -9.25
CA TYR A 194 27.51 -12.88 -9.39
C TYR A 194 27.45 -11.40 -9.06
N LEU A 195 28.09 -10.99 -7.96
CA LEU A 195 28.25 -9.60 -7.57
C LEU A 195 29.72 -9.22 -7.63
N ARG A 196 30.00 -8.00 -8.11
CA ARG A 196 31.28 -7.34 -7.88
C ARG A 196 31.38 -7.00 -6.40
N GLN A 197 32.61 -7.00 -5.85
CA GLN A 197 32.83 -6.62 -4.45
C GLN A 197 32.24 -5.24 -4.13
N GLY A 198 32.36 -4.28 -5.05
CA GLY A 198 31.79 -2.94 -4.88
C GLY A 198 30.25 -2.94 -4.81
N GLU A 199 29.57 -3.83 -5.51
CA GLU A 199 28.09 -3.95 -5.47
C GLU A 199 27.63 -4.53 -4.14
N LEU A 200 28.34 -5.53 -3.60
CA LEU A 200 28.09 -6.07 -2.27
C LEU A 200 28.33 -5.00 -1.19
N THR A 201 29.45 -4.27 -1.27
CA THR A 201 29.73 -3.17 -0.34
C THR A 201 28.65 -2.08 -0.39
N ALA A 202 28.19 -1.71 -1.59
CA ALA A 202 27.11 -0.72 -1.73
C ALA A 202 25.79 -1.22 -1.10
N LEU A 203 25.44 -2.49 -1.28
CA LEU A 203 24.26 -3.08 -0.63
C LEU A 203 24.37 -3.06 0.89
N LEU A 204 25.54 -3.39 1.45
CA LEU A 204 25.77 -3.36 2.90
C LEU A 204 25.64 -1.94 3.46
N HIS A 205 26.14 -0.91 2.75
CA HIS A 205 25.95 0.49 3.16
C HIS A 205 24.48 0.94 3.09
N LEU A 206 23.70 0.45 2.12
CA LEU A 206 22.25 0.72 2.07
C LEU A 206 21.51 0.07 3.25
N LEU A 207 21.90 -1.16 3.63
CA LEU A 207 21.34 -1.83 4.81
C LEU A 207 21.69 -1.10 6.12
N GLU A 208 22.92 -0.61 6.24
CA GLU A 208 23.36 0.21 7.37
C GLU A 208 22.62 1.55 7.44
N TYR A 209 22.48 2.25 6.31
CA TYR A 209 21.73 3.51 6.24
C TYR A 209 20.26 3.32 6.61
N THR A 210 19.61 2.28 6.09
CA THR A 210 18.21 1.98 6.42
C THR A 210 18.02 1.60 7.88
N GLU A 211 18.99 0.92 8.50
CA GLU A 211 18.97 0.67 9.95
C GLU A 211 19.12 1.97 10.77
N SER A 212 19.97 2.91 10.34
CA SER A 212 20.13 4.20 11.03
C SER A 212 18.86 5.05 11.02
N THR A 213 18.04 4.90 9.98
CA THR A 213 16.79 5.66 9.81
C THR A 213 15.58 4.93 10.40
N ASN A 214 15.60 3.60 10.41
CA ASN A 214 14.60 2.76 11.05
C ASN A 214 15.24 1.49 11.62
N PRO A 215 15.57 1.45 12.93
CA PRO A 215 16.27 0.34 13.55
C PRO A 215 15.49 -0.98 13.48
N SER A 216 15.85 -1.82 12.51
CA SER A 216 15.28 -3.15 12.35
C SER A 216 16.35 -4.21 12.55
N ALA A 217 16.08 -5.17 13.45
CA ALA A 217 16.95 -6.33 13.62
C ALA A 217 17.12 -7.15 12.33
N LEU A 218 16.18 -7.04 11.38
CA LEU A 218 16.25 -7.74 10.09
C LEU A 218 17.37 -7.19 9.20
N ASN A 219 17.62 -5.87 9.21
CA ASN A 219 18.70 -5.27 8.43
C ASN A 219 20.06 -5.76 8.91
N ARG A 220 20.28 -5.80 10.24
CA ARG A 220 21.49 -6.40 10.83
C ARG A 220 21.68 -7.84 10.45
N LEU A 221 20.62 -8.65 10.57
CA LEU A 221 20.69 -10.07 10.28
C LEU A 221 21.05 -10.30 8.82
N LEU A 222 20.40 -9.58 7.90
CA LEU A 222 20.70 -9.69 6.46
C LEU A 222 22.11 -9.17 6.13
N SER A 223 22.54 -8.06 6.73
CA SER A 223 23.89 -7.51 6.53
C SER A 223 24.98 -8.47 7.03
N ALA A 224 24.80 -9.04 8.22
CA ALA A 224 25.70 -10.03 8.80
C ALA A 224 25.75 -11.32 7.95
N ASP A 225 24.60 -11.78 7.47
CA ASP A 225 24.48 -12.96 6.60
C ASP A 225 25.25 -12.76 5.28
N LEU A 226 24.99 -11.66 4.58
CA LEU A 226 25.65 -11.33 3.32
C LEU A 226 27.17 -11.15 3.51
N SER A 227 27.58 -10.51 4.60
CA SER A 227 28.99 -10.33 4.94
C SER A 227 29.70 -11.66 5.23
N ALA A 228 29.03 -12.58 5.93
CA ALA A 228 29.58 -13.89 6.24
C ALA A 228 29.71 -14.79 5.01
N ARG A 229 28.83 -14.63 4.01
CA ARG A 229 28.88 -15.37 2.74
C ARG A 229 29.88 -14.80 1.74
N ALA A 230 30.33 -13.56 1.93
CA ALA A 230 31.25 -12.89 1.03
C ALA A 230 32.54 -13.73 0.86
N GLY A 231 32.77 -14.25 -0.35
CA GLY A 231 33.93 -15.08 -0.66
C GLY A 231 33.89 -16.52 -0.12
N GLN A 232 32.75 -16.98 0.40
CA GLN A 232 32.57 -18.35 0.91
C GLN A 232 31.83 -19.25 -0.10
N PRO A 233 32.00 -20.58 -0.04
CA PRO A 233 31.24 -21.51 -0.88
C PRO A 233 29.73 -21.51 -0.54
N PRO A 234 28.86 -21.97 -1.47
CA PRO A 234 27.40 -21.90 -1.34
C PRO A 234 26.82 -22.55 -0.07
N GLU A 235 27.51 -23.54 0.49
CA GLU A 235 27.15 -24.28 1.70
C GLU A 235 27.07 -23.39 2.96
N ALA A 236 27.74 -22.24 2.95
CA ALA A 236 27.64 -21.24 4.01
C ALA A 236 26.23 -20.64 4.12
N ALA A 237 25.48 -20.56 3.01
CA ALA A 237 24.12 -20.04 3.00
C ALA A 237 23.14 -20.94 3.78
N GLU A 238 23.26 -22.26 3.64
CA GLU A 238 22.41 -23.23 4.34
C GLU A 238 22.67 -23.24 5.85
N THR A 239 23.93 -23.08 6.26
CA THR A 239 24.30 -23.00 7.67
C THR A 239 23.67 -21.79 8.34
N HIS A 240 23.68 -20.63 7.66
CA HIS A 240 23.10 -19.42 8.19
C HIS A 240 21.56 -19.46 8.19
N LYS A 241 20.92 -20.03 7.16
CA LYS A 241 19.47 -20.25 7.12
C LYS A 241 18.99 -21.04 8.34
N ARG A 242 19.69 -22.13 8.69
CA ARG A 242 19.37 -22.95 9.88
C ARG A 242 19.50 -22.15 11.18
N ALA A 243 20.54 -21.34 11.33
CA ALA A 243 20.74 -20.50 12.51
C ALA A 243 19.63 -19.45 12.67
N LEU A 244 19.19 -18.81 11.58
CA LEU A 244 18.06 -17.88 11.56
C LEU A 244 16.74 -18.57 11.94
N GLN A 245 16.47 -19.75 11.38
CA GLN A 245 15.27 -20.53 11.71
C GLN A 245 15.24 -20.93 13.19
N GLU A 246 16.39 -21.29 13.77
CA GLU A 246 16.47 -21.64 15.18
C GLU A 246 16.31 -20.43 16.10
N ALA A 247 16.90 -19.29 15.75
CA ALA A 247 16.72 -18.04 16.49
C ALA A 247 15.25 -17.57 16.47
N ASP A 248 14.56 -17.66 15.32
CA ASP A 248 13.14 -17.33 15.21
C ASP A 248 12.27 -18.32 15.99
N HIS A 249 12.64 -19.62 16.02
CA HIS A 249 11.92 -20.62 16.80
C HIS A 249 11.98 -20.34 18.31
N ARG A 250 13.17 -20.02 18.84
CA ARG A 250 13.36 -19.66 20.26
C ARG A 250 12.59 -18.41 20.64
N ARG A 251 12.59 -17.39 19.77
CA ARG A 251 11.88 -16.12 20.02
C ARG A 251 10.37 -16.27 20.07
N ARG A 252 9.80 -17.31 19.43
CA ARG A 252 8.36 -17.67 19.52
C ARG A 252 8.00 -18.50 20.75
N GLN A 253 9.00 -19.01 21.47
CA GLN A 253 8.83 -19.84 22.68
C GLN A 253 9.08 -19.06 23.98
N GLU A 254 9.65 -17.85 23.90
CA GLU A 254 9.76 -16.93 25.03
C GLU A 254 8.41 -16.20 25.22
N PRO A 255 7.83 -16.20 26.43
CA PRO A 255 6.51 -15.64 26.73
C PRO A 255 6.43 -14.11 26.68
#